data_AF-A0A1I4EPZ5-F1
#
_entry.id   AF-A0A1I4EPZ5-F1
#
_cell.length_a   1.000
_cell.length_b   1.000
_cell.length_c   1.000
_cell.angle_alpha   90.00
_cell.angle_beta   90.00
_cell.angle_gamma   90.00
#
_symmetry.space_group_name_H-M   'P 1'
#
loop_
_entity.id
_entity.type
_entity.pdbx_description
1 polymer ?
#
loop_
_entity_poly.entity_id
_entity_poly.type
_entity_poly.pdbx_seq_one_letter_code
_entity_poly.pdbx_strand_id
1 'polypeptide(L)'
;MKHLIKFLCGLFLLIQVYSCSNENEFFSSEELSTSEAALRQAISDDILLTDSFTLMPVNPDSIKSKLFKTEKTNSVSPMAADYDMYFSSNMYAIDGLPFTLKARDGNKYLSASGKWQEVKWTSTGTSTDQKFYVKVLPASSGIPYLIYSYKTKTPVGVGQYTANPEEKILLVHNDESGSLYNASWDFIPSPSYPGYFAIESQSYIGQSDPNNPWSIFYHVLEVKDKNLVRYGQYTRKSQQEFTIKPDATFTPTTLTFDVNSATITTGTEDILTNGYNRSIEEQTITIPYSKNFTETSTFAQIKTIDFNLTNVKFARPTVAAGRVVLPTSSTPKDALYTPTTQNIAKTISGSAPIIAPARCLIELTTKVHTANVSMQYTLTAKNGTKEIKLTGTWRSKIYIDPTTMAPIQQTRYFDLDTGEEIYPSLRSKELNKN
;
A
#
# COMPACT_ATOMS: atom_id res chain seq x y z
N MET A 1 80.13 -18.69 15.99
CA MET A 1 80.03 -17.47 15.16
C MET A 1 79.98 -17.87 13.70
N LYS A 2 78.90 -17.48 13.01
CA LYS A 2 78.62 -17.57 11.55
C LYS A 2 79.11 -18.83 10.80
N HIS A 3 78.11 -19.64 10.43
CA HIS A 3 77.94 -20.42 9.19
C HIS A 3 79.17 -21.08 8.55
N LEU A 4 79.14 -22.42 8.44
CA LEU A 4 79.20 -23.09 7.12
C LEU A 4 78.86 -24.59 7.20
N ILE A 5 77.73 -24.94 6.58
CA ILE A 5 77.55 -26.04 5.63
C ILE A 5 77.68 -27.51 6.11
N LYS A 6 76.49 -28.15 6.15
CA LYS A 6 76.07 -29.41 5.50
C LYS A 6 77.08 -30.57 5.47
N PHE A 7 76.68 -31.74 5.99
CA PHE A 7 76.51 -32.96 5.18
C PHE A 7 75.98 -34.16 6.01
N LEU A 8 75.10 -34.93 5.36
CA LEU A 8 74.87 -36.39 5.46
C LEU A 8 74.45 -37.00 6.82
N CYS A 9 73.23 -37.50 6.99
CA CYS A 9 72.57 -38.66 6.35
C CYS A 9 73.24 -40.03 6.60
N GLY A 10 72.42 -40.94 7.14
CA GLY A 10 72.54 -42.40 7.02
C GLY A 10 73.37 -43.02 8.15
N LEU A 11 73.02 -44.18 8.70
CA LEU A 11 72.10 -45.25 8.32
C LEU A 11 72.20 -46.28 9.47
N PHE A 12 71.21 -47.16 9.56
CA PHE A 12 71.26 -48.59 9.93
C PHE A 12 70.19 -48.94 10.98
N LEU A 13 69.46 -50.05 10.94
CA LEU A 13 68.99 -51.01 9.92
C LEU A 13 68.29 -52.12 10.74
N LEU A 14 67.41 -52.90 10.08
CA LEU A 14 66.84 -54.21 10.49
C LEU A 14 65.59 -54.09 11.39
N ILE A 15 64.48 -54.79 11.14
CA ILE A 15 64.34 -56.20 10.73
C ILE A 15 63.13 -56.39 9.81
N GLN A 16 63.31 -57.27 8.81
CA GLN A 16 62.31 -57.78 7.87
C GLN A 16 61.58 -59.01 8.42
N VAL A 17 60.36 -59.27 7.92
CA VAL A 17 59.94 -60.63 7.57
C VAL A 17 59.04 -60.62 6.32
N TYR A 18 59.34 -61.55 5.42
CA TYR A 18 58.84 -61.77 4.06
C TYR A 18 57.54 -62.61 3.99
N SER A 19 56.76 -62.46 2.91
CA SER A 19 56.27 -63.57 2.07
C SER A 19 55.91 -63.09 0.65
N CYS A 20 56.44 -63.81 -0.36
CA CYS A 20 56.26 -63.66 -1.81
C CYS A 20 54.78 -63.84 -2.26
N SER A 21 54.30 -63.33 -3.40
CA SER A 21 54.82 -63.48 -4.78
C SER A 21 54.22 -62.48 -5.79
N ASN A 22 55.04 -61.98 -6.73
CA ASN A 22 54.83 -61.84 -8.20
C ASN A 22 53.38 -61.61 -8.72
N GLU A 23 53.02 -60.61 -9.54
CA GLU A 23 53.71 -59.94 -10.67
C GLU A 23 53.12 -58.53 -10.94
N ASN A 24 53.88 -57.71 -11.67
CA ASN A 24 53.63 -56.29 -11.96
C ASN A 24 52.27 -56.01 -12.62
N GLU A 25 51.47 -55.15 -12.00
CA GLU A 25 50.60 -54.22 -12.72
C GLU A 25 50.79 -52.78 -12.20
N PHE A 26 50.82 -51.89 -13.17
CA PHE A 26 51.17 -50.48 -13.14
C PHE A 26 50.09 -49.68 -12.38
N PHE A 27 50.45 -48.99 -11.28
CA PHE A 27 49.53 -48.06 -10.60
C PHE A 27 50.03 -46.61 -10.65
N SER A 28 49.08 -45.77 -11.06
CA SER A 28 49.17 -44.35 -11.35
C SER A 28 49.40 -43.49 -10.10
N SER A 29 49.98 -42.32 -10.35
CA SER A 29 50.23 -41.22 -9.40
C SER A 29 48.95 -40.52 -8.91
N GLU A 30 47.94 -41.27 -8.46
CA GLU A 30 46.65 -40.74 -7.98
C GLU A 30 46.42 -40.88 -6.47
N GLU A 31 47.22 -41.66 -5.74
CA GLU A 31 47.00 -41.88 -4.29
C GLU A 31 47.80 -40.95 -3.36
N LEU A 32 48.65 -40.06 -3.88
CA LEU A 32 49.42 -39.10 -3.04
C LEU A 32 48.74 -37.72 -2.91
N SER A 33 47.69 -37.44 -3.70
CA SER A 33 46.97 -36.15 -3.69
C SER A 33 45.77 -36.11 -2.73
N THR A 34 45.33 -37.27 -2.23
CA THR A 34 44.17 -37.42 -1.35
C THR A 34 44.47 -37.06 0.11
N SER A 35 45.74 -37.08 0.56
CA SER A 35 46.07 -36.79 1.96
C SER A 35 46.21 -35.29 2.27
N GLU A 36 46.70 -34.46 1.34
CA GLU A 36 46.69 -33.00 1.51
C GLU A 36 45.30 -32.40 1.31
N ALA A 37 44.49 -32.96 0.41
CA ALA A 37 43.09 -32.58 0.24
C ALA A 37 42.27 -32.93 1.49
N ALA A 38 42.45 -34.12 2.07
CA ALA A 38 41.80 -34.52 3.31
C ALA A 38 42.27 -33.70 4.53
N LEU A 39 43.54 -33.29 4.60
CA LEU A 39 44.03 -32.40 5.68
C LEU A 39 43.51 -30.96 5.52
N ARG A 40 43.42 -30.44 4.29
CA ARG A 40 42.79 -29.14 3.99
C ARG A 40 41.28 -29.16 4.22
N GLN A 41 40.64 -30.30 3.98
CA GLN A 41 39.22 -30.52 4.23
C GLN A 41 38.94 -30.70 5.74
N ALA A 42 39.82 -31.38 6.48
CA ALA A 42 39.73 -31.46 7.95
C ALA A 42 39.99 -30.10 8.63
N ILE A 43 40.85 -29.24 8.07
CA ILE A 43 41.05 -27.86 8.54
C ILE A 43 39.90 -26.93 8.08
N SER A 44 39.17 -27.30 7.01
CA SER A 44 38.00 -26.56 6.52
C SER A 44 36.70 -26.95 7.22
N ASP A 45 36.58 -28.19 7.70
CA ASP A 45 35.34 -28.72 8.31
C ASP A 45 35.31 -28.61 9.84
N ASP A 46 36.46 -28.39 10.51
CA ASP A 46 36.57 -28.23 11.97
C ASP A 46 36.74 -26.76 12.43
N ILE A 47 36.56 -25.81 11.50
CA ILE A 47 36.39 -24.39 11.80
C ILE A 47 35.11 -23.89 11.10
N LEU A 48 33.96 -24.46 11.48
CA LEU A 48 32.74 -23.65 11.61
C LEU A 48 32.96 -22.66 12.77
N LEU A 49 33.87 -21.69 12.56
CA LEU A 49 33.77 -20.42 13.24
C LEU A 49 32.37 -19.93 12.89
N THR A 50 31.47 -20.01 13.86
CA THR A 50 30.22 -19.26 13.85
C THR A 50 30.67 -17.80 13.76
N ASP A 51 30.76 -17.28 12.54
CA ASP A 51 31.28 -15.94 12.29
C ASP A 51 30.45 -14.98 13.13
N SER A 52 31.14 -14.27 14.02
CA SER A 52 30.46 -13.43 14.98
C SER A 52 29.92 -12.18 14.28
N PHE A 53 28.79 -11.68 14.76
CA PHE A 53 28.22 -10.44 14.25
C PHE A 53 28.83 -9.25 14.99
N THR A 54 28.91 -8.11 14.31
CA THR A 54 29.15 -6.80 14.93
C THR A 54 28.24 -5.75 14.30
N LEU A 55 27.96 -4.68 15.05
CA LEU A 55 27.33 -3.50 14.46
C LEU A 55 28.32 -2.80 13.54
N MET A 56 27.83 -2.20 12.46
CA MET A 56 28.69 -1.41 11.57
C MET A 56 29.35 -0.27 12.36
N PRO A 57 30.65 -0.02 12.22
CA PRO A 57 31.30 1.11 12.87
C PRO A 57 30.73 2.45 12.38
N VAL A 58 30.82 3.49 13.21
CA VAL A 58 30.37 4.83 12.84
C VAL A 58 31.17 5.33 11.65
N ASN A 59 30.48 5.70 10.56
CA ASN A 59 31.08 6.31 9.40
C ASN A 59 30.95 7.85 9.52
N PRO A 60 32.05 8.59 9.72
CA PRO A 60 32.00 10.05 9.88
C PRO A 60 31.48 10.77 8.62
N ASP A 61 31.63 10.19 7.44
CA ASP A 61 31.17 10.80 6.19
C ASP A 61 29.65 10.73 6.05
N SER A 62 29.00 9.74 6.67
CA SER A 62 27.53 9.72 6.76
C SER A 62 27.00 10.91 7.57
N ILE A 63 27.69 11.27 8.66
CA ILE A 63 27.34 12.39 9.54
C ILE A 63 27.55 13.71 8.78
N LYS A 64 28.69 13.85 8.09
CA LYS A 64 28.96 15.01 7.23
C LYS A 64 27.91 15.15 6.13
N SER A 65 27.53 14.06 5.46
CA SER A 65 26.56 14.11 4.36
C SER A 65 25.19 14.64 4.80
N LYS A 66 24.79 14.41 6.06
CA LYS A 66 23.56 15.01 6.64
C LYS A 66 23.69 16.52 6.82
N LEU A 67 24.85 17.00 7.25
CA LEU A 67 25.12 18.44 7.41
C LEU A 67 25.13 19.17 6.06
N PHE A 68 25.68 18.54 5.01
CA PHE A 68 25.77 19.13 3.67
C PHE A 68 24.50 18.99 2.82
N LYS A 69 23.61 18.02 3.13
CA LYS A 69 22.28 17.90 2.50
C LYS A 69 21.41 19.14 2.74
N THR A 70 21.61 19.86 3.83
CA THR A 70 20.81 21.04 4.19
C THR A 70 21.06 22.26 3.30
N GLU A 71 22.23 22.36 2.64
CA GLU A 71 22.60 23.59 1.94
C GLU A 71 22.24 23.63 0.45
N LYS A 72 22.19 22.49 -0.27
CA LYS A 72 21.98 22.52 -1.73
C LYS A 72 21.37 21.23 -2.27
N THR A 73 20.05 21.05 -2.16
CA THR A 73 19.24 20.34 -3.19
C THR A 73 17.74 20.58 -2.94
N ASN A 74 17.11 21.38 -3.81
CA ASN A 74 15.66 21.31 -4.09
C ASN A 74 15.27 20.03 -4.86
N SER A 75 16.03 18.93 -4.71
CA SER A 75 15.69 17.60 -5.21
C SER A 75 15.48 16.68 -4.02
N VAL A 76 14.49 17.04 -3.21
CA VAL A 76 13.90 16.19 -2.17
C VAL A 76 13.31 14.99 -2.91
N SER A 77 13.88 13.80 -2.71
CA SER A 77 13.08 12.58 -2.87
C SER A 77 11.82 12.82 -2.04
N PRO A 78 10.59 12.71 -2.61
CA PRO A 78 9.39 13.19 -1.96
C PRO A 78 9.38 12.61 -0.56
N MET A 79 9.38 13.49 0.44
CA MET A 79 9.17 13.04 1.81
C MET A 79 7.87 12.24 1.78
N ALA A 80 7.74 11.18 2.58
CA ALA A 80 6.47 10.47 2.68
C ALA A 80 5.28 11.41 2.97
N ALA A 81 5.54 12.60 3.52
CA ALA A 81 4.60 13.72 3.67
C ALA A 81 4.08 14.35 2.36
N ASP A 82 4.88 14.41 1.29
CA ASP A 82 4.45 14.90 -0.04
C ASP A 82 3.52 13.89 -0.72
N TYR A 83 3.65 12.62 -0.36
CA TYR A 83 2.86 11.52 -0.86
C TYR A 83 1.56 11.30 -0.05
N ASP A 84 1.65 11.41 1.28
CA ASP A 84 0.53 11.37 2.22
C ASP A 84 0.78 12.37 3.36
N MET A 85 -0.02 13.45 3.38
CA MET A 85 0.09 14.50 4.40
C MET A 85 -0.07 13.98 5.83
N TYR A 86 -0.71 12.82 6.02
CA TYR A 86 -0.92 12.19 7.33
C TYR A 86 0.08 11.09 7.63
N PHE A 87 1.05 10.81 6.76
CA PHE A 87 2.02 9.73 6.96
C PHE A 87 2.74 9.85 8.30
N SER A 88 3.28 11.03 8.61
CA SER A 88 3.97 11.25 9.89
C SER A 88 3.05 11.03 11.09
N SER A 89 1.85 11.61 11.10
CA SER A 89 0.87 11.39 12.18
C SER A 89 0.46 9.93 12.31
N ASN A 90 0.33 9.22 11.19
CA ASN A 90 0.01 7.80 11.15
C ASN A 90 1.17 6.94 11.69
N MET A 91 2.42 7.32 11.41
CA MET A 91 3.61 6.68 12.01
C MET A 91 3.65 6.87 13.53
N TYR A 92 3.34 8.07 14.04
CA TYR A 92 3.17 8.29 15.49
C TYR A 92 2.02 7.46 16.07
N ALA A 93 0.90 7.34 15.34
CA ALA A 93 -0.23 6.54 15.80
C ALA A 93 0.15 5.06 15.96
N ILE A 94 1.00 4.52 15.08
CA ILE A 94 1.47 3.13 15.18
C ILE A 94 2.72 2.92 16.04
N ASP A 95 3.22 3.96 16.70
CA ASP A 95 4.33 3.84 17.64
C ASP A 95 4.06 2.75 18.69
N GLY A 96 4.97 1.79 18.80
CA GLY A 96 4.84 0.62 19.68
C GLY A 96 3.84 -0.45 19.24
N LEU A 97 3.06 -0.25 18.16
CA LEU A 97 2.15 -1.28 17.66
C LEU A 97 2.90 -2.32 16.80
N PRO A 98 2.62 -3.62 16.96
CA PRO A 98 3.19 -4.65 16.11
C PRO A 98 2.69 -4.50 14.66
N PHE A 99 3.60 -4.60 13.71
CA PHE A 99 3.35 -4.68 12.29
C PHE A 99 4.24 -5.71 11.60
N THR A 100 3.89 -6.09 10.38
CA THR A 100 4.72 -6.92 9.51
C THR A 100 5.35 -6.10 8.39
N LEU A 101 6.54 -6.51 7.97
CA LEU A 101 7.25 -5.97 6.81
C LEU A 101 7.31 -7.06 5.74
N LYS A 102 6.60 -6.84 4.64
CA LYS A 102 6.55 -7.77 3.50
C LYS A 102 7.10 -7.08 2.27
N ALA A 103 8.11 -7.67 1.65
CA ALA A 103 8.62 -7.21 0.36
C ALA A 103 7.54 -7.38 -0.73
N ARG A 104 7.56 -6.51 -1.74
CA ARG A 104 6.71 -6.63 -2.93
C ARG A 104 7.06 -7.89 -3.71
N ASP A 105 8.35 -8.22 -3.73
CA ASP A 105 8.81 -9.49 -4.25
C ASP A 105 8.38 -10.62 -3.33
N GLY A 106 7.70 -11.64 -3.86
CA GLY A 106 7.28 -12.82 -3.11
C GLY A 106 6.19 -12.60 -2.05
N ASN A 107 5.83 -13.70 -1.37
CA ASN A 107 4.86 -13.70 -0.27
C ASN A 107 5.57 -14.06 1.05
N LYS A 108 6.59 -13.28 1.39
CA LYS A 108 7.49 -13.53 2.52
C LYS A 108 7.73 -12.23 3.30
N TYR A 109 8.02 -12.40 4.58
CA TYR A 109 8.14 -11.33 5.57
C TYR A 109 9.56 -11.29 6.13
N LEU A 110 10.01 -10.10 6.54
CA LEU A 110 11.20 -9.99 7.38
C LEU A 110 10.98 -10.74 8.69
N SER A 111 12.02 -11.38 9.21
CA SER A 111 11.94 -12.27 10.36
C SER A 111 13.16 -12.13 11.26
N ALA A 112 12.93 -11.72 12.50
CA ALA A 112 13.90 -11.57 13.58
C ALA A 112 13.75 -12.72 14.58
N SER A 113 14.56 -13.76 14.45
CA SER A 113 14.46 -14.98 15.28
C SER A 113 14.99 -14.83 16.70
N GLY A 114 15.88 -13.86 16.96
CA GLY A 114 16.51 -13.69 18.27
C GLY A 114 17.42 -12.46 18.34
N LYS A 115 17.93 -12.21 19.54
CA LYS A 115 18.92 -11.15 19.81
C LYS A 115 20.23 -11.52 19.15
N TRP A 116 20.93 -10.53 18.60
CA TRP A 116 22.22 -10.73 17.92
C TRP A 116 22.16 -11.75 16.78
N GLN A 117 21.04 -11.76 16.06
CA GLN A 117 20.83 -12.63 14.91
C GLN A 117 20.47 -11.79 13.68
N GLU A 118 20.92 -12.28 12.53
CA GLU A 118 20.59 -11.71 11.24
C GLU A 118 19.09 -11.86 10.95
N VAL A 119 18.47 -10.79 10.45
CA VAL A 119 17.10 -10.80 9.97
C VAL A 119 17.04 -11.55 8.64
N LYS A 120 16.13 -12.53 8.58
CA LYS A 120 15.92 -13.37 7.38
C LYS A 120 14.59 -13.03 6.71
N TRP A 121 14.41 -13.57 5.51
CA TRP A 121 13.20 -13.38 4.71
C TRP A 121 12.41 -14.69 4.60
N THR A 122 11.29 -14.82 5.33
CA THR A 122 10.62 -16.12 5.59
C THR A 122 9.14 -16.10 5.22
N SER A 123 8.54 -17.28 4.97
CA SER A 123 7.16 -17.38 4.47
C SER A 123 6.06 -17.28 5.53
N THR A 124 6.41 -17.29 6.82
CA THR A 124 5.44 -17.20 7.91
C THR A 124 5.19 -15.74 8.26
N GLY A 125 3.93 -15.28 8.34
CA GLY A 125 3.58 -13.89 8.64
C GLY A 125 2.93 -13.66 10.02
N THR A 126 2.70 -14.74 10.77
CA THR A 126 1.89 -14.73 12.00
C THR A 126 2.71 -14.96 13.27
N SER A 127 3.97 -15.41 13.17
CA SER A 127 4.82 -15.56 14.35
C SER A 127 5.30 -14.19 14.84
N THR A 128 5.60 -14.10 16.13
CA THR A 128 6.25 -12.94 16.76
C THR A 128 7.57 -12.57 16.09
N ASP A 129 8.23 -13.53 15.44
CA ASP A 129 9.49 -13.34 14.74
C ASP A 129 9.34 -12.40 13.53
N GLN A 130 8.17 -12.36 12.90
CA GLN A 130 7.91 -11.46 11.77
C GLN A 130 7.19 -10.17 12.17
N LYS A 131 7.03 -9.96 13.48
CA LYS A 131 6.48 -8.72 14.03
C LYS A 131 7.61 -7.78 14.39
N PHE A 132 7.46 -6.55 13.92
CA PHE A 132 8.28 -5.41 14.27
C PHE A 132 7.40 -4.32 14.84
N TYR A 133 7.98 -3.30 15.44
CA TYR A 133 7.27 -2.08 15.75
C TYR A 133 8.20 -0.90 15.52
N VAL A 134 7.60 0.27 15.27
CA VAL A 134 8.34 1.52 15.13
C VAL A 134 8.40 2.18 16.50
N LYS A 135 9.52 2.83 16.80
CA LYS A 135 9.64 3.80 17.89
C LYS A 135 9.95 5.16 17.29
N VAL A 136 9.10 6.14 17.54
CA VAL A 136 9.29 7.51 17.05
C VAL A 136 9.91 8.33 18.17
N LEU A 137 11.14 8.82 17.95
CA LEU A 137 11.84 9.64 18.93
C LEU A 137 11.49 11.12 18.77
N PRO A 138 11.73 11.96 19.80
CA PRO A 138 11.65 13.41 19.63
C PRO A 138 12.55 13.88 18.49
N ALA A 139 12.11 14.92 17.76
CA ALA A 139 12.85 15.46 16.61
C ALA A 139 14.30 15.85 16.95
N SER A 140 14.58 16.22 18.20
CA SER A 140 15.93 16.54 18.70
C SER A 140 16.92 15.37 18.63
N SER A 141 16.43 14.13 18.47
CA SER A 141 17.30 12.95 18.31
C SER A 141 17.98 12.88 16.94
N GLY A 142 17.46 13.57 15.92
CA GLY A 142 17.97 13.47 14.54
C GLY A 142 17.76 12.11 13.87
N ILE A 143 16.97 11.23 14.49
CA ILE A 143 16.62 9.89 13.97
C ILE A 143 15.16 9.93 13.50
N PRO A 144 14.86 9.69 12.20
CA PRO A 144 13.47 9.74 11.72
C PRO A 144 12.63 8.63 12.34
N TYR A 145 13.06 7.37 12.19
CA TYR A 145 12.36 6.21 12.73
C TYR A 145 13.34 5.15 13.22
N LEU A 146 12.98 4.47 14.32
CA LEU A 146 13.64 3.24 14.75
C LEU A 146 12.72 2.06 14.48
N ILE A 147 13.28 0.96 13.95
CA ILE A 147 12.55 -0.31 13.82
C ILE A 147 13.07 -1.25 14.90
N TYR A 148 12.16 -1.86 15.65
CA TYR A 148 12.46 -2.82 16.70
C TYR A 148 11.87 -4.18 16.36
N SER A 149 12.57 -5.24 16.74
CA SER A 149 11.99 -6.58 16.76
C SER A 149 10.95 -6.65 17.87
N TYR A 150 9.74 -7.10 17.55
CA TYR A 150 8.68 -7.24 18.54
C TYR A 150 8.95 -8.40 19.50
N LYS A 151 9.67 -9.44 19.05
CA LYS A 151 10.05 -10.59 19.87
C LYS A 151 11.07 -10.24 20.94
N THR A 152 12.17 -9.60 20.53
CA THR A 152 13.32 -9.34 21.42
C THR A 152 13.24 -8.00 22.12
N LYS A 153 12.36 -7.11 21.65
CA LYS A 153 12.26 -5.71 22.05
C LYS A 153 13.52 -4.89 21.82
N THR A 154 14.41 -5.32 20.91
CA THR A 154 15.66 -4.61 20.62
C THR A 154 15.64 -3.94 19.23
N PRO A 155 16.43 -2.87 19.03
CA PRO A 155 16.54 -2.22 17.74
C PRO A 155 17.04 -3.18 16.65
N VAL A 156 16.66 -2.88 15.41
CA VAL A 156 17.16 -3.55 14.21
C VAL A 156 17.99 -2.54 13.44
N GLY A 157 19.23 -2.91 13.10
CA GLY A 157 20.21 -1.99 12.54
C GLY A 157 21.15 -2.64 11.53
N VAL A 158 22.02 -1.81 10.95
CA VAL A 158 23.09 -2.25 10.05
C VAL A 158 24.19 -2.96 10.85
N GLY A 159 24.39 -4.24 10.55
CA GLY A 159 25.48 -5.05 11.07
C GLY A 159 26.39 -5.56 9.96
N GLN A 160 27.41 -6.29 10.36
CA GLN A 160 28.36 -6.97 9.48
C GLN A 160 28.89 -8.23 10.16
N TYR A 161 29.40 -9.15 9.35
CA TYR A 161 30.17 -10.28 9.85
C TYR A 161 31.56 -9.84 10.27
N THR A 162 32.13 -10.47 11.30
CA THR A 162 33.50 -10.17 11.73
C THR A 162 34.54 -10.63 10.72
N ALA A 163 34.35 -11.80 10.08
CA ALA A 163 35.29 -12.30 9.10
C ALA A 163 35.10 -11.65 7.70
N ASN A 164 33.90 -11.13 7.41
CA ASN A 164 33.61 -10.42 6.16
C ASN A 164 32.86 -9.10 6.41
N PRO A 165 33.57 -8.01 6.78
CA PRO A 165 32.93 -6.73 7.08
C PRO A 165 32.32 -6.05 5.85
N GLU A 166 32.72 -6.39 4.62
CA GLU A 166 32.19 -5.79 3.40
C GLU A 166 30.72 -6.18 3.16
N GLU A 167 30.31 -7.35 3.63
CA GLU A 167 28.93 -7.80 3.52
C GLU A 167 28.09 -7.26 4.69
N LYS A 168 27.37 -6.16 4.43
CA LYS A 168 26.42 -5.60 5.39
C LYS A 168 25.15 -6.44 5.47
N ILE A 169 24.67 -6.62 6.69
CA ILE A 169 23.48 -7.40 7.02
C ILE A 169 22.49 -6.59 7.88
N LEU A 170 21.23 -7.00 7.87
CA LEU A 170 20.24 -6.48 8.81
C LEU A 170 20.32 -7.30 10.10
N LEU A 171 20.70 -6.67 11.21
CA LEU A 171 21.01 -7.34 12.47
C LEU A 171 20.08 -6.87 13.59
N VAL A 172 19.57 -7.81 14.37
CA VAL A 172 18.85 -7.52 15.61
C VAL A 172 19.88 -7.23 16.70
N HIS A 173 19.78 -6.08 17.36
CA HIS A 173 20.69 -5.72 18.45
C HIS A 173 20.58 -6.72 19.61
N ASN A 174 21.67 -6.88 20.36
CA ASN A 174 21.71 -7.74 21.54
C ASN A 174 20.84 -7.19 22.69
N ASP A 175 20.81 -5.88 22.84
CA ASP A 175 20.06 -5.16 23.85
C ASP A 175 19.60 -3.78 23.33
N GLU A 176 18.90 -3.03 24.18
CA GLU A 176 18.44 -1.67 23.88
C GLU A 176 19.48 -0.60 24.24
N SER A 177 20.61 -1.01 24.82
CA SER A 177 21.66 -0.10 25.28
C SER A 177 22.68 0.15 24.18
N GLY A 178 23.31 1.32 24.22
CA GLY A 178 24.34 1.71 23.26
C GLY A 178 23.84 2.55 22.10
N SER A 179 24.67 2.64 21.06
CA SER A 179 24.47 3.58 19.97
C SER A 179 23.32 3.16 19.05
N LEU A 180 22.40 4.09 18.79
CA LEU A 180 21.32 3.94 17.81
C LEU A 180 21.73 4.37 16.39
N TYR A 181 23.00 4.74 16.18
CA TYR A 181 23.50 5.21 14.89
C TYR A 181 23.12 4.26 13.74
N ASN A 182 23.27 2.96 13.93
CA ASN A 182 22.98 1.95 12.89
C ASN A 182 21.50 1.57 12.75
N ALA A 183 20.65 2.02 13.65
CA ALA A 183 19.23 1.67 13.71
C ALA A 183 18.32 2.82 13.25
N SER A 184 18.89 3.83 12.61
CA SER A 184 18.16 4.98 12.07
C SER A 184 17.66 4.69 10.66
N TRP A 185 16.33 4.71 10.49
CA TRP A 185 15.66 4.39 9.24
C TRP A 185 14.82 5.57 8.74
N ASP A 186 14.69 5.67 7.43
CA ASP A 186 13.70 6.50 6.77
C ASP A 186 12.83 5.64 5.82
N PHE A 187 11.63 6.11 5.52
CA PHE A 187 10.68 5.42 4.65
C PHE A 187 10.43 6.25 3.40
N ILE A 188 10.91 5.77 2.26
CA ILE A 188 10.71 6.43 0.97
C ILE A 188 9.49 5.80 0.29
N PRO A 189 8.41 6.56 0.03
CA PRO A 189 7.24 6.01 -0.66
C PRO A 189 7.60 5.59 -2.09
N SER A 190 7.09 4.44 -2.53
CA SER A 190 7.26 4.01 -3.92
C SER A 190 6.45 4.91 -4.85
N PRO A 191 7.10 5.53 -5.86
CA PRO A 191 6.39 6.38 -6.82
C PRO A 191 5.51 5.56 -7.78
N SER A 192 5.79 4.27 -7.95
CA SER A 192 5.11 3.39 -8.90
C SER A 192 4.11 2.45 -8.25
N TYR A 193 4.30 2.13 -6.96
CA TYR A 193 3.47 1.17 -6.24
C TYR A 193 2.93 1.77 -4.93
N PRO A 194 1.80 2.49 -4.98
CA PRO A 194 1.13 3.04 -3.82
C PRO A 194 0.98 2.06 -2.64
N GLY A 195 1.41 2.49 -1.45
CA GLY A 195 1.39 1.71 -0.21
C GLY A 195 2.64 0.84 0.04
N TYR A 196 3.65 0.91 -0.82
CA TYR A 196 4.97 0.30 -0.60
C TYR A 196 6.02 1.37 -0.31
N PHE A 197 7.03 0.99 0.48
CA PHE A 197 8.09 1.89 0.94
C PHE A 197 9.45 1.21 0.80
N ALA A 198 10.45 1.95 0.33
CA ALA A 198 11.84 1.56 0.55
C ALA A 198 12.27 1.98 1.96
N ILE A 199 12.99 1.09 2.66
CA ILE A 199 13.49 1.33 4.01
C ILE A 199 14.96 1.74 3.88
N GLU A 200 15.22 3.04 3.99
CA GLU A 200 16.54 3.65 3.78
C GLU A 200 17.31 3.73 5.10
N SER A 201 18.51 3.17 5.14
CA SER A 201 19.42 3.34 6.27
C SER A 201 19.98 4.75 6.29
N GLN A 202 19.87 5.44 7.42
CA GLN A 202 20.44 6.78 7.60
C GLN A 202 21.89 6.77 8.10
N SER A 203 22.55 5.60 8.09
CA SER A 203 23.95 5.42 8.51
C SER A 203 24.83 4.76 7.46
N TYR A 204 24.25 3.95 6.56
CA TYR A 204 24.98 3.22 5.54
C TYR A 204 24.94 3.94 4.20
N ILE A 205 25.97 4.75 3.95
CA ILE A 205 26.15 5.48 2.70
C ILE A 205 26.98 4.70 1.69
N GLY A 206 26.71 4.93 0.40
CA GLY A 206 27.53 4.52 -0.72
C GLY A 206 27.80 5.72 -1.64
N GLN A 207 28.70 5.54 -2.60
CA GLN A 207 29.06 6.55 -3.59
C GLN A 207 29.10 5.87 -4.96
N SER A 208 28.27 6.31 -5.92
CA SER A 208 28.19 5.63 -7.22
C SER A 208 29.35 5.97 -8.15
N ASP A 209 29.97 7.15 -7.97
CA ASP A 209 31.18 7.57 -8.67
C ASP A 209 32.19 8.11 -7.64
N PRO A 210 33.32 7.40 -7.39
CA PRO A 210 34.36 7.82 -6.46
C PRO A 210 34.92 9.22 -6.73
N ASN A 211 34.88 9.69 -7.98
CA ASN A 211 35.38 11.01 -8.38
C ASN A 211 34.34 12.12 -8.24
N ASN A 212 33.08 11.77 -7.98
CA ASN A 212 31.99 12.72 -7.78
C ASN A 212 31.52 12.69 -6.32
N PRO A 213 31.94 13.65 -5.47
CA PRO A 213 31.52 13.72 -4.07
C PRO A 213 30.01 13.96 -3.90
N TRP A 214 29.30 14.34 -4.97
CA TRP A 214 27.85 14.52 -4.97
C TRP A 214 27.09 13.24 -5.31
N SER A 215 27.77 12.16 -5.66
CA SER A 215 27.16 10.88 -6.00
C SER A 215 26.85 9.98 -4.78
N ILE A 216 26.86 10.59 -3.59
CA ILE A 216 26.55 9.91 -2.33
C ILE A 216 25.06 9.54 -2.31
N PHE A 217 24.78 8.30 -1.94
CA PHE A 217 23.44 7.80 -1.69
C PHE A 217 23.40 7.02 -0.37
N TYR A 218 22.20 6.83 0.15
CA TYR A 218 21.96 5.97 1.30
C TYR A 218 21.40 4.63 0.80
N HIS A 219 21.85 3.54 1.41
CA HIS A 219 21.40 2.22 1.01
C HIS A 219 20.00 1.93 1.54
N VAL A 220 19.20 1.22 0.74
CA VAL A 220 17.91 0.67 1.16
C VAL A 220 18.01 -0.83 1.42
N LEU A 221 17.11 -1.36 2.24
CA LEU A 221 16.94 -2.80 2.40
C LEU A 221 16.60 -3.45 1.05
N GLU A 222 17.23 -4.59 0.76
CA GLU A 222 16.99 -5.40 -0.43
C GLU A 222 16.94 -6.88 -0.04
N VAL A 223 15.84 -7.56 -0.32
CA VAL A 223 15.79 -9.03 -0.19
C VAL A 223 16.53 -9.67 -1.36
N LYS A 224 17.25 -10.76 -1.09
CA LYS A 224 18.04 -11.50 -2.06
C LYS A 224 17.68 -12.97 -2.02
N ASP A 225 18.24 -13.72 -2.97
CA ASP A 225 18.16 -15.17 -3.01
C ASP A 225 18.57 -15.81 -1.67
N LYS A 226 18.14 -17.06 -1.46
CA LYS A 226 18.40 -17.82 -0.23
C LYS A 226 17.85 -17.15 1.04
N ASN A 227 16.76 -16.38 0.93
CA ASN A 227 16.06 -15.77 2.07
C ASN A 227 16.90 -14.74 2.85
N LEU A 228 17.83 -14.07 2.16
CA LEU A 228 18.74 -13.11 2.76
C LEU A 228 18.21 -11.69 2.65
N VAL A 229 18.57 -10.85 3.62
CA VAL A 229 18.28 -9.42 3.63
C VAL A 229 19.60 -8.68 3.59
N ARG A 230 19.79 -7.86 2.56
CA ARG A 230 21.00 -7.10 2.27
C ARG A 230 20.62 -5.65 1.99
N TYR A 231 21.55 -4.93 1.39
CA TYR A 231 21.43 -3.53 1.07
C TYR A 231 21.75 -3.28 -0.40
N GLY A 232 21.13 -2.26 -0.98
CA GLY A 232 21.42 -1.82 -2.34
C GLY A 232 21.09 -0.34 -2.53
N GLN A 233 21.57 0.23 -3.63
CA GLN A 233 21.10 1.53 -4.08
C GLN A 233 19.63 1.43 -4.50
N TYR A 234 18.79 2.38 -4.07
CA TYR A 234 17.37 2.35 -4.42
C TYR A 234 17.18 2.50 -5.93
N THR A 235 16.69 1.44 -6.55
CA THR A 235 16.43 1.32 -7.99
C THR A 235 15.01 0.85 -8.27
N ARG A 236 14.12 0.92 -7.26
CA ARG A 236 12.67 0.60 -7.37
C ARG A 236 12.38 -0.86 -7.71
N LYS A 237 13.29 -1.76 -7.34
CA LYS A 237 13.10 -3.20 -7.50
C LYS A 237 12.01 -3.70 -6.54
N SER A 238 11.29 -4.76 -6.92
CA SER A 238 10.30 -5.38 -6.03
C SER A 238 10.93 -5.87 -4.72
N GLN A 239 12.21 -6.23 -4.76
CA GLN A 239 12.99 -6.67 -3.60
C GLN A 239 13.32 -5.55 -2.60
N GLN A 240 13.17 -4.29 -2.99
CA GLN A 240 13.53 -3.11 -2.19
C GLN A 240 12.32 -2.40 -1.58
N GLU A 241 11.11 -2.82 -1.93
CA GLU A 241 9.87 -2.13 -1.60
C GLU A 241 9.02 -2.99 -0.67
N PHE A 242 8.67 -2.46 0.50
CA PHE A 242 8.01 -3.19 1.58
C PHE A 242 6.67 -2.55 1.95
N THR A 243 5.67 -3.37 2.27
CA THR A 243 4.44 -2.90 2.91
C THR A 243 4.62 -2.85 4.43
N ILE A 244 4.03 -1.84 5.07
CA ILE A 244 3.87 -1.77 6.53
C ILE A 244 2.42 -2.13 6.83
N LYS A 245 2.19 -3.25 7.52
CA LYS A 245 0.85 -3.70 7.91
C LYS A 245 0.76 -3.91 9.42
N PRO A 246 0.21 -2.96 10.18
CA PRO A 246 -0.09 -3.12 11.61
C PRO A 246 -1.07 -4.26 11.87
N ASP A 247 -0.89 -4.98 12.98
CA ASP A 247 -1.83 -6.01 13.42
C ASP A 247 -3.09 -5.39 14.05
N ALA A 248 -3.00 -4.15 14.52
CA ALA A 248 -4.11 -3.45 15.15
C ALA A 248 -5.22 -3.14 14.13
N THR A 249 -6.46 -3.32 14.59
CA THR A 249 -7.66 -2.93 13.84
C THR A 249 -8.17 -1.60 14.34
N PHE A 250 -8.35 -0.65 13.42
CA PHE A 250 -8.88 0.68 13.72
C PHE A 250 -10.36 0.76 13.37
N THR A 251 -11.13 1.41 14.23
CA THR A 251 -12.56 1.66 13.99
C THR A 251 -12.75 3.03 13.36
N PRO A 252 -13.30 3.11 12.14
CA PRO A 252 -13.65 4.39 11.52
C PRO A 252 -14.65 5.17 12.38
N THR A 253 -14.36 6.46 12.61
CA THR A 253 -15.16 7.33 13.49
C THR A 253 -15.84 8.45 12.72
N THR A 254 -15.05 9.19 11.93
CA THR A 254 -15.52 10.37 11.20
C THR A 254 -15.08 10.28 9.75
N LEU A 255 -15.98 10.62 8.84
CA LEU A 255 -15.70 10.79 7.42
C LEU A 255 -16.05 12.23 7.04
N THR A 256 -15.05 12.98 6.61
CA THR A 256 -15.19 14.39 6.21
C THR A 256 -14.97 14.52 4.71
N PHE A 257 -15.76 15.36 4.08
CA PHE A 257 -15.76 15.56 2.64
C PHE A 257 -15.36 17.00 2.33
N ASP A 258 -14.45 17.18 1.37
CA ASP A 258 -14.04 18.51 0.91
C ASP A 258 -14.92 18.97 -0.25
N VAL A 259 -15.88 19.84 0.07
CA VAL A 259 -16.82 20.40 -0.91
C VAL A 259 -16.13 21.18 -2.02
N ASN A 260 -14.98 21.81 -1.74
CA ASN A 260 -14.26 22.61 -2.74
C ASN A 260 -13.60 21.74 -3.82
N SER A 261 -13.36 20.46 -3.50
CA SER A 261 -12.80 19.49 -4.44
C SER A 261 -13.85 18.79 -5.32
N ALA A 262 -15.14 19.10 -5.13
CA ALA A 262 -16.22 18.38 -5.76
C ALA A 262 -16.34 18.69 -7.26
N THR A 263 -16.46 17.64 -8.07
CA THR A 263 -16.83 17.71 -9.48
C THR A 263 -18.16 17.00 -9.70
N ILE A 264 -19.06 17.63 -10.47
CA ILE A 264 -20.41 17.14 -10.73
C ILE A 264 -20.65 17.13 -12.23
N THR A 265 -21.06 15.97 -12.76
CA THR A 265 -21.55 15.84 -14.14
C THR A 265 -22.99 15.35 -14.11
N THR A 266 -23.92 16.13 -14.66
CA THR A 266 -25.35 15.82 -14.65
C THR A 266 -25.77 15.05 -15.90
N GLY A 267 -26.79 14.21 -15.76
CA GLY A 267 -27.47 13.52 -16.85
C GLY A 267 -28.94 13.27 -16.52
N THR A 268 -29.61 12.46 -17.33
CA THR A 268 -31.00 12.04 -17.09
C THR A 268 -31.20 10.56 -17.36
N GLU A 269 -32.20 9.97 -16.71
CA GLU A 269 -32.65 8.60 -16.98
C GLU A 269 -34.18 8.55 -17.03
N ASP A 270 -34.72 7.67 -17.87
CA ASP A 270 -36.14 7.67 -18.18
C ASP A 270 -36.92 6.67 -17.30
N ILE A 271 -38.12 7.11 -16.89
CA ILE A 271 -39.20 6.28 -16.36
C ILE A 271 -40.34 6.36 -17.36
N LEU A 272 -40.75 5.21 -17.90
CA LEU A 272 -41.90 5.11 -18.80
C LEU A 272 -43.12 4.67 -18.00
N THR A 273 -44.21 5.41 -18.12
CA THR A 273 -45.49 5.12 -17.48
C THR A 273 -46.63 5.42 -18.43
N ASN A 274 -47.74 4.70 -18.28
CA ASN A 274 -48.91 4.90 -19.10
C ASN A 274 -50.08 5.41 -18.26
N GLY A 275 -50.89 6.28 -18.85
CA GLY A 275 -52.15 6.76 -18.31
C GLY A 275 -53.25 6.70 -19.36
N TYR A 276 -54.49 6.94 -18.93
CA TYR A 276 -55.64 6.93 -19.82
C TYR A 276 -56.55 8.11 -19.51
N ASN A 277 -57.01 8.80 -20.55
CA ASN A 277 -58.23 9.57 -20.49
C ASN A 277 -59.34 8.80 -21.22
N ARG A 278 -60.24 8.18 -20.46
CA ARG A 278 -61.40 7.46 -21.02
C ARG A 278 -62.63 8.34 -21.20
N SER A 279 -62.57 9.60 -20.76
CA SER A 279 -63.65 10.55 -20.93
C SER A 279 -63.77 10.97 -22.39
N ILE A 280 -64.97 11.39 -22.77
CA ILE A 280 -65.24 12.06 -24.04
C ILE A 280 -64.79 13.53 -24.04
N GLU A 281 -64.29 14.03 -22.90
CA GLU A 281 -63.79 15.38 -22.72
C GLU A 281 -62.29 15.38 -22.34
N GLU A 282 -61.62 16.48 -22.65
CA GLU A 282 -60.27 16.76 -22.13
C GLU A 282 -60.32 16.93 -20.61
N GLN A 283 -59.35 16.34 -19.92
CA GLN A 283 -59.21 16.52 -18.47
C GLN A 283 -57.76 16.39 -18.02
N THR A 284 -57.47 16.90 -16.83
CA THR A 284 -56.18 16.69 -16.18
C THR A 284 -56.15 15.31 -15.52
N ILE A 285 -55.30 14.42 -16.02
CA ILE A 285 -55.04 13.09 -15.46
C ILE A 285 -53.74 13.14 -14.67
N THR A 286 -53.78 12.69 -13.41
CA THR A 286 -52.57 12.52 -12.59
C THR A 286 -52.00 11.12 -12.79
N ILE A 287 -50.83 11.01 -13.40
CA ILE A 287 -50.14 9.74 -13.65
C ILE A 287 -49.06 9.54 -12.58
N PRO A 288 -49.15 8.50 -11.72
CA PRO A 288 -48.08 8.18 -10.78
C PRO A 288 -46.91 7.52 -11.52
N TYR A 289 -45.69 7.88 -11.12
CA TYR A 289 -44.47 7.21 -11.57
C TYR A 289 -43.68 6.71 -10.37
N SER A 290 -43.08 5.53 -10.51
CA SER A 290 -42.20 4.95 -9.49
C SER A 290 -41.24 3.96 -10.16
N LYS A 291 -39.95 4.09 -9.86
CA LYS A 291 -38.92 3.16 -10.34
C LYS A 291 -37.84 2.98 -9.29
N ASN A 292 -37.39 1.74 -9.12
CA ASN A 292 -36.22 1.41 -8.32
C ASN A 292 -34.98 1.58 -9.19
N PHE A 293 -34.09 2.46 -8.74
CA PHE A 293 -32.80 2.71 -9.32
C PHE A 293 -31.69 2.20 -8.41
N THR A 294 -30.49 2.14 -8.98
CA THR A 294 -29.27 1.75 -8.28
C THR A 294 -28.26 2.87 -8.34
N GLU A 295 -28.02 3.49 -7.20
CA GLU A 295 -26.88 4.38 -6.99
C GLU A 295 -25.60 3.58 -6.82
N THR A 296 -24.47 4.22 -7.11
CA THR A 296 -23.14 3.63 -6.89
C THR A 296 -22.36 4.42 -5.86
N SER A 297 -21.46 3.78 -5.13
CA SER A 297 -20.54 4.49 -4.23
C SER A 297 -19.19 3.77 -4.11
N THR A 298 -18.11 4.53 -4.22
CA THR A 298 -16.74 4.00 -4.16
C THR A 298 -15.84 4.96 -3.38
N PHE A 299 -15.07 4.44 -2.42
CA PHE A 299 -14.06 5.18 -1.66
C PHE A 299 -12.67 4.78 -2.15
N ALA A 300 -12.14 5.48 -3.14
CA ALA A 300 -10.79 5.25 -3.65
C ALA A 300 -9.76 5.91 -2.74
N GLN A 301 -9.23 5.14 -1.78
CA GLN A 301 -8.19 5.59 -0.85
C GLN A 301 -6.83 5.77 -1.55
N ILE A 302 -6.09 6.81 -1.18
CA ILE A 302 -4.65 6.91 -1.46
C ILE A 302 -3.97 5.83 -0.60
N LYS A 303 -3.29 4.87 -1.23
CA LYS A 303 -2.69 3.76 -0.49
C LYS A 303 -1.44 4.22 0.24
N THR A 304 -1.39 3.98 1.56
CA THR A 304 -0.28 4.36 2.42
C THR A 304 0.11 3.14 3.28
N ILE A 305 0.21 3.27 4.60
CA ILE A 305 0.29 2.12 5.52
C ILE A 305 -0.97 1.26 5.36
N ASP A 306 -0.81 -0.06 5.32
CA ASP A 306 -1.91 -1.02 5.15
C ASP A 306 -2.64 -1.26 6.48
N PHE A 307 -3.53 -0.33 6.83
CA PHE A 307 -4.31 -0.40 8.05
C PHE A 307 -5.48 -1.39 7.94
N ASN A 308 -5.68 -2.20 8.98
CA ASN A 308 -6.90 -2.98 9.13
C ASN A 308 -8.02 -2.09 9.70
N LEU A 309 -9.17 -2.04 9.03
CA LEU A 309 -10.32 -1.25 9.45
C LEU A 309 -11.52 -2.15 9.76
N THR A 310 -12.33 -1.79 10.76
CA THR A 310 -13.64 -2.43 10.96
C THR A 310 -14.64 -1.94 9.90
N ASN A 311 -15.56 -2.81 9.50
CA ASN A 311 -16.63 -2.44 8.57
C ASN A 311 -17.65 -1.50 9.22
N VAL A 312 -17.74 -0.27 8.72
CA VAL A 312 -18.69 0.75 9.17
C VAL A 312 -19.36 1.37 7.93
N LYS A 313 -20.66 1.67 8.04
CA LYS A 313 -21.40 2.42 7.04
C LYS A 313 -21.35 3.92 7.31
N PHE A 314 -21.25 4.70 6.26
CA PHE A 314 -21.20 6.15 6.26
C PHE A 314 -22.40 6.74 5.52
N ALA A 315 -22.78 7.93 5.96
CA ALA A 315 -23.72 8.75 5.22
C ALA A 315 -22.99 9.39 4.04
N ARG A 316 -23.67 9.46 2.89
CA ARG A 316 -23.09 9.99 1.65
C ARG A 316 -23.65 11.36 1.31
N PRO A 317 -22.84 12.25 0.72
CA PRO A 317 -23.32 13.50 0.15
C PRO A 317 -24.37 13.25 -0.94
N THR A 318 -25.24 14.23 -1.15
CA THR A 318 -26.21 14.26 -2.25
C THR A 318 -26.00 15.50 -3.13
N VAL A 319 -26.81 15.68 -4.16
CA VAL A 319 -26.78 16.86 -5.04
C VAL A 319 -28.15 17.54 -5.03
N ALA A 320 -28.14 18.86 -4.83
CA ALA A 320 -29.33 19.71 -4.96
C ALA A 320 -28.92 21.04 -5.59
N ALA A 321 -29.77 21.59 -6.47
CA ALA A 321 -29.50 22.85 -7.18
C ALA A 321 -28.11 22.91 -7.85
N GLY A 322 -27.64 21.78 -8.39
CA GLY A 322 -26.32 21.67 -9.03
C GLY A 322 -25.12 21.78 -8.07
N ARG A 323 -25.34 21.69 -6.76
CA ARG A 323 -24.30 21.74 -5.72
C ARG A 323 -24.30 20.46 -4.87
N VAL A 324 -23.13 20.11 -4.34
CA VAL A 324 -23.03 19.04 -3.34
C VAL A 324 -23.67 19.50 -2.03
N VAL A 325 -24.45 18.62 -1.43
CA VAL A 325 -25.02 18.78 -0.09
C VAL A 325 -24.41 17.72 0.82
N LEU A 326 -23.75 18.17 1.89
CA LEU A 326 -23.11 17.29 2.85
C LEU A 326 -24.15 16.53 3.71
N PRO A 327 -23.81 15.32 4.20
CA PRO A 327 -24.66 14.58 5.10
C PRO A 327 -24.94 15.33 6.40
N THR A 328 -26.14 15.14 6.95
CA THR A 328 -26.53 15.61 8.27
C THR A 328 -26.80 14.40 9.20
N SER A 329 -27.15 14.64 10.46
CA SER A 329 -27.50 13.58 11.40
C SER A 329 -28.71 12.72 10.98
N SER A 330 -29.58 13.25 10.12
CA SER A 330 -30.73 12.52 9.57
C SER A 330 -30.41 11.75 8.28
N THR A 331 -29.24 11.97 7.68
CA THR A 331 -28.84 11.27 6.45
C THR A 331 -28.53 9.81 6.78
N PRO A 332 -29.16 8.83 6.09
CA PRO A 332 -28.94 7.41 6.36
C PRO A 332 -27.49 7.01 6.08
N LYS A 333 -26.94 6.16 6.95
CA LYS A 333 -25.62 5.56 6.79
C LYS A 333 -25.76 4.25 6.02
N ASP A 334 -25.65 4.33 4.69
CA ASP A 334 -25.95 3.22 3.78
C ASP A 334 -24.70 2.63 3.11
N ALA A 335 -23.59 3.37 3.04
CA ALA A 335 -22.42 3.02 2.24
C ALA A 335 -21.24 2.55 3.08
N LEU A 336 -20.71 1.37 2.76
CA LEU A 336 -19.46 0.87 3.35
C LEU A 336 -18.26 1.66 2.84
N TYR A 337 -17.28 1.87 3.71
CA TYR A 337 -15.95 2.33 3.30
C TYR A 337 -15.23 1.22 2.55
N THR A 338 -15.25 1.27 1.22
CA THR A 338 -14.63 0.24 0.37
C THR A 338 -14.13 0.85 -0.95
N PRO A 339 -12.97 0.39 -1.46
CA PRO A 339 -12.48 0.77 -2.79
C PRO A 339 -13.26 0.09 -3.92
N THR A 340 -14.09 -0.90 -3.62
CA THR A 340 -14.95 -1.58 -4.60
C THR A 340 -16.25 -0.82 -4.77
N THR A 341 -16.67 -0.59 -6.00
CA THR A 341 -17.97 0.03 -6.29
C THR A 341 -19.09 -0.80 -5.70
N GLN A 342 -19.88 -0.18 -4.82
CA GLN A 342 -21.06 -0.80 -4.23
C GLN A 342 -22.33 -0.21 -4.83
N ASN A 343 -23.38 -1.04 -4.84
CA ASN A 343 -24.69 -0.70 -5.36
C ASN A 343 -25.66 -0.42 -4.20
N ILE A 344 -26.40 0.69 -4.28
CA ILE A 344 -27.31 1.14 -3.24
C ILE A 344 -28.66 1.41 -3.89
N ALA A 345 -29.71 0.72 -3.42
CA ALA A 345 -31.04 0.87 -3.97
C ALA A 345 -31.65 2.23 -3.60
N LYS A 346 -32.23 2.90 -4.58
CA LYS A 346 -32.95 4.17 -4.42
C LYS A 346 -34.25 4.13 -5.21
N THR A 347 -35.37 4.28 -4.53
CA THR A 347 -36.68 4.44 -5.18
C THR A 347 -36.91 5.91 -5.47
N ILE A 348 -37.27 6.23 -6.71
CA ILE A 348 -37.77 7.55 -7.09
C ILE A 348 -39.23 7.40 -7.46
N SER A 349 -40.10 8.15 -6.79
CA SER A 349 -41.53 8.15 -7.03
C SER A 349 -42.10 9.57 -7.01
N GLY A 350 -43.26 9.73 -7.64
CA GLY A 350 -43.99 10.98 -7.70
C GLY A 350 -45.22 10.85 -8.59
N SER A 351 -45.78 11.99 -8.97
CA SER A 351 -46.96 12.04 -9.84
C SER A 351 -46.90 13.26 -10.76
N ALA A 352 -47.32 13.08 -12.00
CA ALA A 352 -47.39 14.15 -13.01
C ALA A 352 -48.86 14.47 -13.36
N PRO A 353 -49.34 15.71 -13.13
CA PRO A 353 -50.61 16.15 -13.68
C PRO A 353 -50.44 16.49 -15.16
N ILE A 354 -51.15 15.77 -16.04
CA ILE A 354 -51.08 15.90 -17.49
C ILE A 354 -52.46 16.27 -18.04
N ILE A 355 -52.54 17.33 -18.84
CA ILE A 355 -53.77 17.66 -19.58
C ILE A 355 -53.86 16.70 -20.76
N ALA A 356 -54.87 15.84 -20.77
CA ALA A 356 -55.01 14.76 -21.72
C ALA A 356 -56.25 14.95 -22.62
N PRO A 357 -56.11 14.85 -23.96
CA PRO A 357 -57.24 14.84 -24.88
C PRO A 357 -58.29 13.78 -24.52
N ALA A 358 -59.52 13.98 -24.99
CA ALA A 358 -60.57 12.98 -24.86
C ALA A 358 -60.14 11.64 -25.47
N ARG A 359 -60.59 10.54 -24.88
CA ARG A 359 -60.41 9.17 -25.37
C ARG A 359 -58.97 8.85 -25.83
N CYS A 360 -57.96 9.14 -24.99
CA CYS A 360 -56.57 8.89 -25.34
C CYS A 360 -55.81 7.99 -24.34
N LEU A 361 -54.87 7.19 -24.87
CA LEU A 361 -53.74 6.62 -24.14
C LEU A 361 -52.66 7.70 -24.03
N ILE A 362 -52.06 7.82 -22.85
CA ILE A 362 -50.98 8.76 -22.55
C ILE A 362 -49.72 7.92 -22.30
N GLU A 363 -48.70 8.07 -23.13
CA GLU A 363 -47.36 7.58 -22.83
C GLU A 363 -46.57 8.73 -22.19
N LEU A 364 -46.21 8.56 -20.92
CA LEU A 364 -45.46 9.52 -20.14
C LEU A 364 -44.02 9.03 -19.94
N THR A 365 -43.07 9.79 -20.47
CA THR A 365 -41.64 9.66 -20.20
C THR A 365 -41.21 10.71 -19.18
N THR A 366 -40.97 10.27 -17.95
CA THR A 366 -40.41 11.10 -16.88
C THR A 366 -38.89 10.95 -16.87
N LYS A 367 -38.16 12.01 -17.23
CA LYS A 367 -36.70 12.05 -17.19
C LYS A 367 -36.24 12.54 -15.81
N VAL A 368 -35.74 11.63 -15.00
CA VAL A 368 -35.18 11.93 -13.68
C VAL A 368 -33.73 12.37 -13.82
N HIS A 369 -33.33 13.38 -13.03
CA HIS A 369 -31.96 13.88 -13.05
C HIS A 369 -31.01 12.94 -12.31
N THR A 370 -29.83 12.75 -12.89
CA THR A 370 -28.73 11.99 -12.29
C THR A 370 -27.49 12.86 -12.17
N ALA A 371 -26.65 12.57 -11.20
CA ALA A 371 -25.36 13.23 -11.00
C ALA A 371 -24.27 12.20 -10.77
N ASN A 372 -23.18 12.31 -11.53
CA ASN A 372 -21.92 11.66 -11.21
C ASN A 372 -21.08 12.66 -10.40
N VAL A 373 -20.76 12.29 -9.17
CA VAL A 373 -20.02 13.15 -8.23
C VAL A 373 -18.67 12.51 -7.93
N SER A 374 -17.63 13.33 -7.89
CA SER A 374 -16.30 12.95 -7.41
C SER A 374 -15.77 14.01 -6.45
N MET A 375 -15.22 13.62 -5.31
CA MET A 375 -14.84 14.54 -4.24
C MET A 375 -13.78 13.92 -3.31
N GLN A 376 -12.85 14.73 -2.82
CA GLN A 376 -11.87 14.30 -1.83
C GLN A 376 -12.51 14.13 -0.45
N TYR A 377 -11.97 13.18 0.34
CA TYR A 377 -12.39 12.93 1.70
C TYR A 377 -11.19 12.71 2.63
N THR A 378 -11.41 12.90 3.93
CA THR A 378 -10.54 12.43 5.01
C THR A 378 -11.35 11.56 5.98
N LEU A 379 -10.93 10.31 6.14
CA LEU A 379 -11.44 9.35 7.11
C LEU A 379 -10.55 9.36 8.35
N THR A 380 -11.14 9.49 9.53
CA THR A 380 -10.47 9.35 10.82
C THR A 380 -10.88 8.04 11.47
N ALA A 381 -9.93 7.24 11.94
CA ALA A 381 -10.17 5.96 12.62
C ALA A 381 -9.35 5.84 13.90
N LYS A 382 -9.86 5.09 14.88
CA LYS A 382 -9.25 4.97 16.21
C LYS A 382 -9.03 3.53 16.65
N ASN A 383 -7.94 3.30 17.38
CA ASN A 383 -7.68 2.10 18.17
C ASN A 383 -7.29 2.55 19.59
N GLY A 384 -8.24 2.52 20.53
CA GLY A 384 -8.05 3.13 21.84
C GLY A 384 -7.80 4.63 21.73
N THR A 385 -6.66 5.10 22.25
CA THR A 385 -6.23 6.50 22.18
C THR A 385 -5.50 6.87 20.89
N LYS A 386 -5.13 5.88 20.07
CA LYS A 386 -4.39 6.08 18.82
C LYS A 386 -5.34 6.42 17.69
N GLU A 387 -5.07 7.51 16.97
CA GLU A 387 -5.88 8.02 15.87
C GLU A 387 -5.08 8.01 14.57
N ILE A 388 -5.68 7.50 13.50
CA ILE A 388 -5.13 7.54 12.15
C ILE A 388 -6.04 8.32 11.21
N LYS A 389 -5.45 8.89 10.16
CA LYS A 389 -6.17 9.62 9.11
C LYS A 389 -5.82 9.06 7.73
N LEU A 390 -6.85 8.82 6.93
CA LEU A 390 -6.74 8.27 5.58
C LEU A 390 -7.46 9.19 4.61
N THR A 391 -6.87 9.43 3.45
CA THR A 391 -7.43 10.32 2.42
C THR A 391 -7.75 9.56 1.15
N GLY A 392 -8.60 10.15 0.33
CA GLY A 392 -8.92 9.58 -0.97
C GLY A 392 -9.95 10.38 -1.74
N THR A 393 -10.42 9.78 -2.84
CA THR A 393 -11.52 10.31 -3.65
C THR A 393 -12.74 9.41 -3.51
N TRP A 394 -13.85 9.98 -3.09
CA TRP A 394 -15.16 9.37 -3.14
C TRP A 394 -15.80 9.63 -4.50
N ARG A 395 -16.44 8.61 -5.07
CA ARG A 395 -17.15 8.68 -6.36
C ARG A 395 -18.52 8.03 -6.25
N SER A 396 -19.53 8.63 -6.88
CA SER A 396 -20.90 8.13 -6.79
C SER A 396 -21.75 8.57 -7.99
N LYS A 397 -22.61 7.66 -8.49
CA LYS A 397 -23.79 8.01 -9.30
C LYS A 397 -24.99 8.14 -8.37
N ILE A 398 -25.64 9.31 -8.39
CA ILE A 398 -26.76 9.69 -7.52
C ILE A 398 -27.97 10.00 -8.38
N TYR A 399 -29.16 9.62 -7.92
CA TYR A 399 -30.43 10.07 -8.49
C TYR A 399 -30.94 11.26 -7.65
N ILE A 400 -31.11 12.40 -8.30
CA ILE A 400 -31.50 13.64 -7.62
C ILE A 400 -32.97 13.55 -7.23
N ASP A 401 -33.28 14.00 -6.01
CA ASP A 401 -34.63 13.97 -5.48
C ASP A 401 -35.56 14.90 -6.30
N PRO A 402 -36.68 14.40 -6.86
CA PRO A 402 -37.64 15.19 -7.62
C PRO A 402 -38.17 16.44 -6.90
N THR A 403 -38.17 16.43 -5.56
CA THR A 403 -38.60 17.57 -4.74
C THR A 403 -37.59 18.72 -4.74
N THR A 404 -36.31 18.39 -4.98
CA THR A 404 -35.21 19.38 -5.04
C THR A 404 -34.90 19.81 -6.47
N MET A 405 -35.20 18.97 -7.45
CA MET A 405 -35.06 19.26 -8.87
C MET A 405 -36.15 18.52 -9.64
N ALA A 406 -37.13 19.27 -10.15
CA ALA A 406 -38.28 18.70 -10.84
C ALA A 406 -37.83 17.91 -12.09
N PRO A 407 -38.38 16.72 -12.33
CA PRO A 407 -38.06 15.92 -13.51
C PRO A 407 -38.67 16.53 -14.78
N ILE A 408 -38.10 16.19 -15.93
CA ILE A 408 -38.63 16.63 -17.23
C ILE A 408 -39.70 15.64 -17.67
N GLN A 409 -40.91 16.12 -17.94
CA GLN A 409 -42.02 15.30 -18.42
C GLN A 409 -42.16 15.44 -19.94
N GLN A 410 -42.21 14.30 -20.64
CA GLN A 410 -42.51 14.24 -22.07
C GLN A 410 -43.70 13.32 -22.29
N THR A 411 -44.70 13.79 -23.01
CA THR A 411 -45.95 13.06 -23.24
C THR A 411 -46.15 12.79 -24.72
N ARG A 412 -46.59 11.58 -25.05
CA ARG A 412 -47.19 11.23 -26.33
C ARG A 412 -48.61 10.77 -26.08
N TYR A 413 -49.49 11.05 -27.02
CA TYR A 413 -50.92 10.76 -26.92
C TYR A 413 -51.32 9.86 -28.07
N PHE A 414 -52.15 8.87 -27.82
CA PHE A 414 -52.67 7.97 -28.85
C PHE A 414 -54.18 7.86 -28.70
N ASP A 415 -54.90 7.95 -29.80
CA ASP A 415 -56.35 7.77 -29.81
C ASP A 415 -56.71 6.33 -29.38
N LEU A 416 -57.67 6.18 -28.48
CA LEU A 416 -58.06 4.85 -27.96
C LEU A 416 -58.85 4.00 -28.96
N ASP A 417 -59.47 4.63 -29.95
CA ASP A 417 -60.29 3.97 -30.96
C ASP A 417 -59.49 3.63 -32.22
N THR A 418 -58.59 4.52 -32.66
CA THR A 418 -57.79 4.31 -33.88
C THR A 418 -56.35 3.87 -33.63
N GLY A 419 -55.80 4.13 -32.43
CA GLY A 419 -54.39 3.88 -32.11
C GLY A 419 -53.41 4.87 -32.75
N GLU A 420 -53.89 5.90 -33.46
CA GLU A 420 -53.05 6.91 -34.09
C GLU A 420 -52.50 7.91 -33.08
N GLU A 421 -51.27 8.41 -33.32
CA GLU A 421 -50.64 9.41 -32.46
C GLU A 421 -51.30 10.78 -32.64
N ILE A 422 -51.77 11.35 -31.53
CA ILE A 422 -52.37 12.69 -31.46
C ILE A 422 -51.24 13.70 -31.24
N TYR A 423 -50.88 14.44 -32.29
CA TYR A 423 -49.85 15.47 -32.21
C TYR A 423 -50.39 16.78 -31.59
N PRO A 424 -49.73 17.34 -30.54
CA PRO A 424 -50.15 18.60 -29.91
C PRO A 424 -50.18 19.81 -30.86
N SER A 425 -49.45 19.75 -31.99
CA SER A 425 -49.30 20.85 -32.96
C SER A 425 -50.48 21.06 -33.92
N LEU A 426 -51.56 20.30 -33.80
CA LEU A 426 -52.80 20.56 -34.55
C LEU A 426 -53.76 21.55 -33.85
N ARG A 427 -53.46 21.98 -32.62
CA ARG A 427 -54.33 22.90 -31.84
C ARG A 427 -54.36 24.36 -32.29
N SER A 428 -53.50 24.79 -33.20
CA SER A 428 -53.49 26.19 -33.67
C SER A 428 -54.07 26.43 -35.08
N LYS A 429 -54.67 25.41 -35.73
CA LYS A 429 -55.23 25.57 -37.09
C LYS A 429 -56.73 25.30 -37.25
N GLU A 430 -57.42 24.74 -36.27
CA GLU A 430 -58.87 24.46 -36.40
C GLU A 430 -59.79 25.40 -35.61
N LEU A 431 -59.24 26.38 -34.89
CA LEU A 431 -60.02 27.48 -34.29
C LEU A 431 -60.19 28.71 -35.22
N ASN A 432 -59.68 28.66 -36.47
CA ASN A 432 -59.81 29.72 -37.48
C ASN A 432 -60.39 29.18 -38.80
N LYS A 433 -61.53 28.49 -38.72
CA LYS A 433 -62.47 28.34 -39.85
C LYS A 433 -63.91 28.37 -39.32
N ASN A 434 -64.36 29.58 -38.99
CA ASN A 434 -65.71 30.01 -39.34
C ASN A 434 -65.64 30.67 -40.71
#